data_AF-A0A426Q5S2-F1
#
_entry.id   AF-A0A426Q5S2-F1
#
_cell.length_a   1.000
_cell.length_b   1.000
_cell.length_c   1.000
_cell.angle_alpha   90.00
_cell.angle_beta   90.00
_cell.angle_gamma   90.00
#
_symmetry.space_group_name_H-M   'P 1'
#
loop_
_entity.id
_entity.type
_entity.pdbx_description
1 polymer ?
#
loop_
_entity_poly.entity_id
_entity_poly.type
_entity_poly.pdbx_seq_one_letter_code
_entity_poly.pdbx_strand_id
1 'polypeptide(L)'
;MITHTGTGDLSTSLSLSVHDRGHVARIGSRPAQEFARPTFAAGAVLWRRPSGAGVTAGQDGAARAAAGARAGDAVPESADVLVAMVHRPRYDDWSLPKGKVDPGENLPATAVREIVEETGLTPSLGWLLGYVHYPVGSRTKVVYYWTAEVPDGSFVPNDEVDELRWVTPAEARGLATYEADRTVIDAAERVLSLGCARRVLYVRHAKAHDRQGWGGNDDLRPLTKKGRRQAEMLVSELEGYRPTTVSTAQPDRCVHTATPLAQDLGVTLRTDRALGDAVLGDAAPGDATAAGRTHATGGAGSDGSDGSDAASGAAGAGDATGGDAAAAAFARATTAPVSVVVSQGAVIPELISRFAAGTGVETDDMRVKKSSTWVLHFDRDGGLLGADYLASPLPVK
;
A
#
# COMPACT_ATOMS: atom_id res chain seq x y z
N MET A 1 -35.24 11.68 -11.48
CA MET A 1 -34.43 11.16 -12.61
C MET A 1 -33.36 12.20 -12.93
N ILE A 2 -32.23 12.16 -12.22
CA ILE A 2 -31.11 13.08 -12.47
C ILE A 2 -30.24 12.39 -13.52
N THR A 3 -30.34 12.86 -14.76
CA THR A 3 -29.50 12.41 -15.88
C THR A 3 -28.07 12.88 -15.63
N HIS A 4 -27.17 11.95 -15.32
CA HIS A 4 -25.72 12.17 -15.28
C HIS A 4 -25.20 12.32 -16.72
N THR A 5 -25.44 13.47 -17.34
CA THR A 5 -24.79 13.88 -18.60
C THR A 5 -23.68 14.86 -18.25
N GLY A 6 -22.51 14.32 -17.94
CA GLY A 6 -21.30 15.08 -17.67
C GLY A 6 -20.09 14.22 -18.00
N THR A 7 -19.84 14.07 -19.29
CA THR A 7 -18.63 13.46 -19.87
C THR A 7 -17.41 14.30 -19.50
N GLY A 8 -16.87 14.08 -18.31
CA GLY A 8 -15.47 14.30 -18.00
C GLY A 8 -14.78 12.95 -18.13
N ASP A 9 -13.72 12.88 -18.92
CA ASP A 9 -12.91 11.69 -19.17
C ASP A 9 -12.60 10.95 -17.85
N LEU A 10 -13.23 9.78 -17.66
CA LEU A 10 -13.14 8.95 -16.45
C LEU A 10 -11.78 8.22 -16.31
N SER A 11 -10.81 8.50 -17.19
CA SER A 11 -9.65 7.62 -17.41
C SER A 11 -8.34 7.96 -16.70
N THR A 12 -8.24 9.04 -15.92
CA THR A 12 -6.90 9.57 -15.56
C THR A 12 -6.23 8.99 -14.30
N SER A 13 -6.82 8.01 -13.60
CA SER A 13 -6.15 7.39 -12.44
C SER A 13 -6.09 5.87 -12.45
N LEU A 14 -7.19 5.18 -12.79
CA LEU A 14 -7.19 3.71 -12.87
C LEU A 14 -6.31 3.18 -14.02
N SER A 15 -5.94 4.05 -14.98
CA SER A 15 -5.03 3.74 -16.09
C SER A 15 -3.56 3.56 -15.70
N LEU A 16 -3.16 3.88 -14.47
CA LEU A 16 -1.77 3.71 -14.00
C LEU A 16 -1.41 2.25 -13.64
N SER A 17 -2.32 1.29 -13.84
CA SER A 17 -2.12 -0.13 -13.53
C SER A 17 -2.06 -1.04 -14.77
N VAL A 18 -1.66 -0.52 -15.94
CA VAL A 18 -1.49 -1.33 -17.15
C VAL A 18 -0.05 -1.82 -17.25
N HIS A 19 0.37 -2.70 -16.34
CA HIS A 19 1.54 -3.52 -16.57
C HIS A 19 1.20 -4.96 -16.16
N ASP A 20 1.20 -5.88 -17.11
CA ASP A 20 1.03 -7.32 -16.90
C ASP A 20 2.10 -7.95 -15.96
N ARG A 21 2.92 -7.13 -15.30
CA ARG A 21 4.07 -7.50 -14.46
C ARG A 21 4.24 -6.65 -13.19
N GLY A 22 3.30 -5.76 -12.83
CA GLY A 22 3.43 -5.01 -11.57
C GLY A 22 2.36 -3.94 -11.35
N HIS A 23 2.01 -3.69 -10.08
CA HIS A 23 1.05 -2.64 -9.68
C HIS A 23 1.73 -1.59 -8.80
N VAL A 24 1.64 -0.31 -9.18
CA VAL A 24 2.13 0.82 -8.37
C VAL A 24 1.08 1.92 -8.32
N ALA A 25 0.41 2.08 -7.18
CA ALA A 25 -0.51 3.20 -6.94
C ALA A 25 0.07 4.19 -5.92
N ARG A 26 -0.39 5.45 -5.95
CA ARG A 26 0.17 6.51 -5.11
C ARG A 26 -0.91 7.48 -4.62
N ILE A 27 -0.81 7.88 -3.37
CA ILE A 27 -1.53 9.03 -2.80
C ILE A 27 -0.50 10.10 -2.43
N GLY A 28 -0.55 11.23 -3.15
CA GLY A 28 0.32 12.36 -2.88
C GLY A 28 0.11 12.97 -1.49
N SER A 29 1.06 13.78 -1.02
CA SER A 29 0.93 14.41 0.31
C SER A 29 -0.04 15.59 0.36
N ARG A 30 -0.56 16.01 -0.80
CA ARG A 30 -1.48 17.14 -0.98
C ARG A 30 -2.44 16.86 -2.14
N PRO A 31 -3.23 15.77 -2.06
CA PRO A 31 -4.08 15.36 -3.18
C PRO A 31 -5.12 16.44 -3.53
N ALA A 32 -5.46 17.35 -2.61
CA ALA A 32 -6.38 18.44 -2.93
C ALA A 32 -5.85 19.46 -3.94
N GLN A 33 -4.53 19.49 -4.18
CA GLN A 33 -3.94 20.35 -5.21
C GLN A 33 -4.17 19.82 -6.62
N GLU A 34 -4.58 18.56 -6.76
CA GLU A 34 -4.81 17.89 -8.04
C GLU A 34 -6.22 18.14 -8.58
N PHE A 35 -7.15 18.63 -7.75
CA PHE A 35 -8.57 18.77 -8.10
C PHE A 35 -9.14 20.13 -7.72
N ALA A 36 -10.08 20.62 -8.53
CA ALA A 36 -10.83 21.83 -8.20
C ALA A 36 -11.87 21.55 -7.10
N ARG A 37 -11.67 22.15 -5.91
CA ARG A 37 -12.62 22.10 -4.78
C ARG A 37 -13.07 20.65 -4.44
N PRO A 38 -12.13 19.76 -4.08
CA PRO A 38 -12.42 18.35 -3.91
C PRO A 38 -13.32 18.08 -2.71
N THR A 39 -14.14 17.04 -2.83
CA THR A 39 -14.75 16.32 -1.71
C THR A 39 -14.21 14.90 -1.75
N PHE A 40 -13.32 14.59 -0.81
CA PHE A 40 -12.72 13.27 -0.73
C PHE A 40 -13.66 12.26 -0.11
N ALA A 41 -13.54 11.04 -0.62
CA ALA A 41 -14.21 9.85 -0.17
C ALA A 41 -13.25 8.67 -0.29
N ALA A 42 -13.53 7.61 0.46
CA ALA A 42 -12.81 6.36 0.37
C ALA A 42 -13.78 5.18 0.46
N GLY A 43 -13.40 4.07 -0.16
CA GLY A 43 -14.19 2.85 -0.19
C GLY A 43 -13.33 1.65 -0.56
N ALA A 44 -13.97 0.51 -0.79
CA ALA A 44 -13.25 -0.68 -1.20
C ALA A 44 -14.08 -1.64 -2.05
N VAL A 45 -13.37 -2.45 -2.83
CA VAL A 45 -13.86 -3.75 -3.29
C VAL A 45 -13.64 -4.74 -2.15
N LEU A 46 -14.70 -5.02 -1.39
CA LEU A 46 -14.67 -6.08 -0.40
C LEU A 46 -14.61 -7.41 -1.14
N TRP A 47 -13.71 -8.30 -0.72
CA TRP A 47 -13.58 -9.62 -1.33
C TRP A 47 -13.42 -10.71 -0.28
N ARG A 48 -13.81 -11.93 -0.63
CA ARG A 48 -13.57 -13.13 0.16
C ARG A 48 -13.50 -14.36 -0.73
N ARG A 49 -12.92 -15.44 -0.22
CA ARG A 49 -13.03 -16.75 -0.87
C ARG A 49 -14.35 -17.41 -0.46
N PRO A 50 -15.02 -18.17 -1.34
CA PRO A 50 -16.09 -19.05 -0.93
C PRO A 50 -15.62 -19.92 0.23
N SER A 51 -16.34 -19.89 1.35
CA SER A 51 -16.08 -20.83 2.44
C SER A 51 -16.24 -22.24 1.89
N GLY A 52 -15.21 -23.08 2.05
CA GLY A 52 -15.20 -24.41 1.45
C GLY A 52 -16.52 -25.15 1.68
N ALA A 53 -17.24 -25.44 0.59
CA ALA A 53 -18.09 -26.61 0.56
C ALA A 53 -17.21 -27.78 1.00
N GLY A 54 -17.58 -28.44 2.09
CA GLY A 54 -17.27 -29.85 2.20
C GLY A 54 -17.83 -30.49 0.95
N VAL A 55 -16.97 -30.82 -0.02
CA VAL A 55 -17.35 -31.62 -1.17
C VAL A 55 -17.57 -33.04 -0.65
N THR A 56 -18.73 -33.27 -0.03
CA THR A 56 -19.42 -34.53 -0.21
C THR A 56 -19.86 -34.53 -1.67
N ALA A 57 -18.97 -34.98 -2.55
CA ALA A 57 -19.39 -35.43 -3.87
C ALA A 57 -20.41 -36.54 -3.63
N GLY A 58 -21.67 -36.23 -3.94
CA GLY A 58 -22.71 -37.23 -4.08
C GLY A 58 -22.26 -38.32 -5.05
N GLN A 59 -22.62 -39.54 -4.70
CA GLN A 59 -22.17 -40.78 -5.32
C GLN A 59 -22.38 -40.81 -6.84
N ASP A 60 -21.30 -41.22 -7.52
CA ASP A 60 -21.25 -42.20 -8.60
C ASP A 60 -22.22 -42.07 -9.79
N GLY A 61 -21.66 -41.48 -10.84
CA GLY A 61 -21.82 -41.90 -12.23
C GLY A 61 -20.45 -42.25 -12.85
N ALA A 62 -19.85 -43.36 -12.38
CA ALA A 62 -18.84 -44.22 -13.02
C ALA A 62 -17.60 -43.61 -13.75
N ALA A 63 -16.44 -43.90 -13.13
CA ALA A 63 -15.24 -44.48 -13.74
C ALA A 63 -14.35 -43.63 -14.67
N ARG A 64 -13.22 -43.16 -14.11
CA ARG A 64 -11.88 -43.66 -14.46
C ARG A 64 -10.87 -43.37 -13.34
N ALA A 65 -10.25 -44.44 -12.85
CA ALA A 65 -9.22 -44.40 -11.82
C ALA A 65 -7.81 -44.30 -12.43
N ALA A 66 -6.90 -43.87 -11.55
CA ALA A 66 -5.44 -44.04 -11.55
C ALA A 66 -4.58 -43.04 -12.35
N ALA A 67 -4.01 -42.06 -11.64
CA ALA A 67 -2.59 -42.04 -11.26
C ALA A 67 -2.32 -40.82 -10.36
N GLY A 68 -1.51 -40.99 -9.32
CA GLY A 68 -1.36 -40.03 -8.22
C GLY A 68 -0.80 -38.67 -8.63
N ALA A 69 -1.44 -37.62 -8.12
CA ALA A 69 -0.88 -36.29 -7.98
C ALA A 69 -1.08 -35.85 -6.54
N ARG A 70 -0.02 -35.31 -5.92
CA ARG A 70 -0.01 -34.83 -4.54
C ARG A 70 -0.92 -33.61 -4.42
N ALA A 71 -1.60 -33.49 -3.27
CA ALA A 71 -2.26 -32.26 -2.90
C ALA A 71 -1.20 -31.17 -2.71
N GLY A 72 -1.19 -30.18 -3.59
CA GLY A 72 -0.36 -28.99 -3.47
C GLY A 72 0.43 -28.67 -4.74
N ASP A 73 -0.26 -28.31 -5.83
CA ASP A 73 0.39 -27.77 -7.05
C ASP A 73 -0.54 -26.82 -7.86
N ALA A 74 -1.70 -26.41 -7.35
CA ALA A 74 -2.57 -25.47 -8.07
C ALA A 74 -2.30 -24.02 -7.63
N VAL A 75 -1.86 -23.19 -8.59
CA VAL A 75 -1.97 -21.73 -8.50
C VAL A 75 -3.47 -21.41 -8.43
N PRO A 76 -3.96 -20.61 -7.46
CA PRO A 76 -5.37 -20.26 -7.41
C PRO A 76 -5.72 -19.44 -8.65
N GLU A 77 -6.69 -19.88 -9.45
CA GLU A 77 -7.26 -19.07 -10.52
C GLU A 77 -8.11 -17.94 -9.92
N SER A 78 -8.24 -16.83 -10.66
CA SER A 78 -9.11 -15.68 -10.34
C SER A 78 -10.61 -16.04 -10.15
N ALA A 79 -10.99 -17.29 -10.36
CA ALA A 79 -12.35 -17.80 -10.28
C ALA A 79 -12.86 -18.03 -8.83
N ASP A 80 -11.99 -17.96 -7.81
CA ASP A 80 -12.33 -18.30 -6.42
C ASP A 80 -12.54 -17.08 -5.50
N VAL A 81 -12.84 -15.90 -6.04
CA VAL A 81 -13.16 -14.71 -5.24
C VAL A 81 -14.59 -14.25 -5.46
N LEU A 82 -15.25 -13.90 -4.36
CA LEU A 82 -16.53 -13.17 -4.36
C LEU A 82 -16.26 -11.74 -3.93
N VAL A 83 -16.97 -10.80 -4.55
CA VAL A 83 -16.97 -9.38 -4.18
C VAL A 83 -18.32 -8.96 -3.62
N ALA A 84 -18.32 -8.02 -2.68
CA ALA A 84 -19.57 -7.49 -2.12
C ALA A 84 -20.09 -6.31 -2.94
N MET A 85 -21.36 -6.40 -3.35
CA MET A 85 -22.13 -5.28 -3.90
C MET A 85 -23.19 -4.88 -2.88
N VAL A 86 -23.36 -3.57 -2.67
CA VAL A 86 -24.38 -3.02 -1.75
C VAL A 86 -25.48 -2.33 -2.54
N HIS A 87 -26.73 -2.56 -2.13
CA HIS A 87 -27.90 -1.85 -2.64
C HIS A 87 -28.26 -0.70 -1.70
N ARG A 88 -28.59 0.47 -2.28
CA ARG A 88 -28.96 1.65 -1.49
C ARG A 88 -30.37 2.12 -1.84
N PRO A 89 -31.35 2.00 -0.93
CA PRO A 89 -32.75 2.27 -1.23
C PRO A 89 -33.02 3.73 -1.58
N ARG A 90 -32.20 4.66 -1.07
CA ARG A 90 -32.31 6.10 -1.38
C ARG A 90 -32.14 6.41 -2.87
N TYR A 91 -31.33 5.62 -3.58
CA TYR A 91 -30.98 5.85 -4.98
C TYR A 91 -31.47 4.74 -5.91
N ASP A 92 -31.91 3.60 -5.34
CA ASP A 92 -32.26 2.38 -6.07
C ASP A 92 -31.09 1.94 -6.97
N ASP A 93 -29.90 1.89 -6.38
CA ASP A 93 -28.65 1.56 -7.07
C ASP A 93 -27.84 0.47 -6.37
N TRP A 94 -27.01 -0.20 -7.18
CA TRP A 94 -25.99 -1.14 -6.73
C TRP A 94 -24.61 -0.51 -6.93
N SER A 95 -23.83 -0.45 -5.86
CA SER A 95 -22.49 0.15 -5.90
C SER A 95 -21.52 -0.55 -4.96
N LEU A 96 -20.26 -0.13 -5.01
CA LEU A 96 -19.24 -0.52 -4.02
C LEU A 96 -19.39 0.33 -2.74
N PRO A 97 -19.12 -0.23 -1.54
CA PRO A 97 -19.22 0.51 -0.31
C PRO A 97 -18.18 1.63 -0.22
N LYS A 98 -18.63 2.84 0.13
CA LYS A 98 -17.81 4.06 0.15
C LYS A 98 -18.55 5.24 0.80
N GLY A 99 -17.78 6.12 1.42
CA GLY A 99 -18.32 7.41 1.86
C GLY A 99 -17.25 8.47 2.09
N LYS A 100 -17.67 9.57 2.69
CA LYS A 100 -16.90 10.83 2.68
C LYS A 100 -15.87 10.81 3.78
N VAL A 101 -14.72 11.44 3.51
CA VAL A 101 -13.70 11.66 4.55
C VAL A 101 -14.24 12.64 5.59
N ASP A 102 -14.20 12.23 6.85
CA ASP A 102 -14.58 13.09 7.97
C ASP A 102 -13.44 14.04 8.40
N PRO A 103 -13.76 15.16 9.07
CA PRO A 103 -12.75 16.09 9.54
C PRO A 103 -11.73 15.41 10.46
N GLY A 104 -10.48 15.34 9.99
CA GLY A 104 -9.39 14.76 10.78
C GLY A 104 -9.04 13.33 10.42
N GLU A 105 -9.74 12.71 9.47
CA GLU A 105 -9.42 11.37 8.97
C GLU A 105 -8.37 11.37 7.85
N ASN A 106 -7.64 10.27 7.76
CA ASN A 106 -6.91 9.87 6.56
C ASN A 106 -7.74 8.87 5.73
N LEU A 107 -7.38 8.70 4.46
CA LEU A 107 -8.20 7.91 3.53
C LEU A 107 -8.33 6.42 3.91
N PRO A 108 -7.28 5.72 4.38
CA PRO A 108 -7.44 4.34 4.84
C PRO A 108 -8.42 4.22 6.02
N ALA A 109 -8.34 5.11 7.01
CA ALA A 109 -9.28 5.13 8.13
C ALA A 109 -10.72 5.36 7.65
N THR A 110 -10.93 6.32 6.75
CA THR A 110 -12.24 6.56 6.12
C THR A 110 -12.74 5.31 5.41
N ALA A 111 -11.91 4.61 4.63
CA ALA A 111 -12.33 3.40 3.93
C ALA A 111 -12.82 2.34 4.94
N VAL A 112 -12.07 2.10 6.02
CA VAL A 112 -12.46 1.12 7.05
C VAL A 112 -13.76 1.52 7.74
N ARG A 113 -13.89 2.78 8.18
CA ARG A 113 -15.11 3.27 8.85
C ARG A 113 -16.33 3.09 7.97
N GLU A 114 -16.27 3.58 6.73
CA GLU A 114 -17.40 3.52 5.78
C GLU A 114 -17.81 2.08 5.49
N ILE A 115 -16.85 1.16 5.34
CA ILE A 115 -17.15 -0.27 5.19
C ILE A 115 -17.90 -0.80 6.42
N VAL A 116 -17.43 -0.47 7.62
CA VAL A 116 -18.06 -0.94 8.88
C VAL A 116 -19.46 -0.35 9.03
N GLU A 117 -19.66 0.93 8.73
CA GLU A 117 -20.95 1.62 8.83
C GLU A 117 -21.97 1.07 7.82
N GLU A 118 -21.59 0.94 6.55
CA GLU A 118 -22.51 0.49 5.49
C GLU A 118 -22.78 -1.02 5.57
N THR A 119 -21.83 -1.84 6.03
CA THR A 119 -21.92 -3.31 5.89
C THR A 119 -21.90 -4.08 7.21
N GLY A 120 -21.46 -3.47 8.32
CA GLY A 120 -21.20 -4.15 9.58
C GLY A 120 -20.00 -5.12 9.54
N LEU A 121 -19.31 -5.24 8.40
CA LEU A 121 -18.20 -6.16 8.20
C LEU A 121 -16.89 -5.49 8.64
N THR A 122 -15.98 -6.28 9.21
CA THR A 122 -14.66 -5.78 9.57
C THR A 122 -13.65 -6.15 8.48
N PRO A 123 -13.14 -5.18 7.70
CA PRO A 123 -12.22 -5.45 6.60
C PRO A 123 -10.76 -5.63 7.05
N SER A 124 -9.96 -6.22 6.17
CA SER A 124 -8.50 -6.14 6.16
C SER A 124 -8.03 -5.54 4.83
N LEU A 125 -7.51 -4.31 4.86
CA LEU A 125 -7.11 -3.58 3.65
C LEU A 125 -5.97 -4.29 2.89
N GLY A 126 -6.04 -4.17 1.57
CA GLY A 126 -5.17 -4.81 0.61
C GLY A 126 -4.46 -3.81 -0.31
N TRP A 127 -4.73 -3.91 -1.61
CA TRP A 127 -4.13 -3.05 -2.64
C TRP A 127 -4.85 -1.70 -2.71
N LEU A 128 -4.13 -0.61 -2.91
CA LEU A 128 -4.70 0.66 -3.35
C LEU A 128 -5.00 0.57 -4.85
N LEU A 129 -6.26 0.69 -5.24
CA LEU A 129 -6.69 0.59 -6.64
C LEU A 129 -6.52 1.91 -7.41
N GLY A 130 -6.33 3.03 -6.71
CA GLY A 130 -6.33 4.38 -7.29
C GLY A 130 -7.61 5.12 -6.94
N TYR A 131 -8.05 6.04 -7.81
CA TYR A 131 -9.25 6.83 -7.58
C TYR A 131 -10.13 6.98 -8.83
N VAL A 132 -11.41 7.25 -8.58
CA VAL A 132 -12.33 7.82 -9.57
C VAL A 132 -12.70 9.23 -9.16
N HIS A 133 -12.96 10.11 -10.12
CA HIS A 133 -13.41 11.46 -9.83
C HIS A 133 -14.47 11.92 -10.82
N TYR A 134 -15.42 12.71 -10.34
CA TYR A 134 -16.51 13.23 -11.15
C TYR A 134 -17.11 14.51 -10.54
N PRO A 135 -17.67 15.40 -11.37
CA PRO A 135 -18.27 16.64 -10.88
C PRO A 135 -19.57 16.37 -10.11
N VAL A 136 -19.74 17.05 -8.98
CA VAL A 136 -20.97 17.09 -8.18
C VAL A 136 -21.28 18.55 -7.83
N GLY A 137 -22.20 19.15 -8.59
CA GLY A 137 -22.48 20.58 -8.51
C GLY A 137 -21.23 21.40 -8.85
N SER A 138 -20.74 22.21 -7.90
CA SER A 138 -19.54 23.05 -8.07
C SER A 138 -18.25 22.47 -7.47
N ARG A 139 -18.28 21.19 -7.09
CA ARG A 139 -17.18 20.46 -6.47
C ARG A 139 -16.82 19.23 -7.29
N THR A 140 -15.58 18.75 -7.15
CA THR A 140 -15.17 17.45 -7.68
C THR A 140 -15.22 16.42 -6.58
N LYS A 141 -16.02 15.36 -6.73
CA LYS A 141 -15.95 14.21 -5.82
C LYS A 141 -14.79 13.33 -6.27
N VAL A 142 -13.93 12.92 -5.33
CA VAL A 142 -12.77 12.06 -5.56
C VAL A 142 -12.85 10.89 -4.59
N VAL A 143 -12.94 9.67 -5.12
CA VAL A 143 -13.08 8.45 -4.30
C VAL A 143 -11.86 7.57 -4.52
N TYR A 144 -11.08 7.36 -3.46
CA TYR A 144 -9.98 6.38 -3.47
C TYR A 144 -10.52 5.00 -3.08
N TYR A 145 -10.07 3.95 -3.76
CA TYR A 145 -10.52 2.59 -3.48
C TYR A 145 -9.37 1.68 -3.10
N TRP A 146 -9.65 0.77 -2.18
CA TRP A 146 -8.78 -0.36 -1.85
C TRP A 146 -9.42 -1.69 -2.25
N THR A 147 -8.65 -2.77 -2.32
CA THR A 147 -9.20 -4.09 -2.02
C THR A 147 -9.25 -4.28 -0.51
N ALA A 148 -10.24 -5.02 -0.02
CA ALA A 148 -10.36 -5.33 1.39
C ALA A 148 -10.86 -6.76 1.60
N GLU A 149 -10.07 -7.60 2.26
CA GLU A 149 -10.48 -8.98 2.56
C GLU A 149 -11.44 -8.99 3.75
N VAL A 150 -12.53 -9.74 3.62
CA VAL A 150 -13.49 -9.99 4.70
C VAL A 150 -13.70 -11.50 4.80
N PRO A 151 -12.90 -12.21 5.62
CA PRO A 151 -12.95 -13.67 5.67
C PRO A 151 -14.26 -14.20 6.26
N ASP A 152 -14.87 -13.45 7.17
CA ASP A 152 -16.06 -13.81 7.92
C ASP A 152 -16.94 -12.58 8.23
N GLY A 153 -18.06 -12.80 8.89
CA GLY A 153 -19.06 -11.78 9.21
C GLY A 153 -20.31 -11.88 8.35
N SER A 154 -21.39 -11.27 8.85
CA SER A 154 -22.69 -11.24 8.21
C SER A 154 -23.22 -9.82 8.16
N PHE A 155 -23.74 -9.44 7.00
CA PHE A 155 -24.40 -8.16 6.80
C PHE A 155 -25.74 -8.10 7.56
N VAL A 156 -26.04 -6.94 8.12
CA VAL A 156 -27.34 -6.60 8.69
C VAL A 156 -27.84 -5.32 8.00
N PRO A 157 -29.04 -5.32 7.41
CA PRO A 157 -29.64 -4.12 6.82
C PRO A 157 -29.67 -2.94 7.79
N ASN A 158 -29.40 -1.76 7.26
CA ASN A 158 -29.37 -0.49 8.00
C ASN A 158 -30.00 0.64 7.17
N ASP A 159 -29.92 1.88 7.67
CA ASP A 159 -30.58 3.04 7.05
C ASP A 159 -29.99 3.41 5.68
N GLU A 160 -28.74 3.02 5.40
CA GLU A 160 -28.04 3.36 4.15
C GLU A 160 -28.03 2.20 3.14
N VAL A 161 -27.89 0.97 3.62
CA VAL A 161 -27.83 -0.25 2.82
C VAL A 161 -28.88 -1.23 3.30
N ASP A 162 -29.80 -1.61 2.41
CA ASP A 162 -30.85 -2.59 2.69
C ASP A 162 -30.49 -4.01 2.22
N GLU A 163 -29.56 -4.15 1.27
CA GLU A 163 -29.11 -5.43 0.76
C GLU A 163 -27.60 -5.45 0.46
N LEU A 164 -26.93 -6.56 0.78
CA LEU A 164 -25.55 -6.85 0.39
C LEU A 164 -25.50 -8.23 -0.27
N ARG A 165 -24.88 -8.31 -1.46
CA ARG A 165 -24.67 -9.57 -2.18
C ARG A 165 -23.18 -9.84 -2.38
N TRP A 166 -22.78 -11.06 -2.03
CA TRP A 166 -21.49 -11.62 -2.41
C TRP A 166 -21.64 -12.33 -3.74
N VAL A 167 -21.00 -11.82 -4.78
CA VAL A 167 -21.14 -12.29 -6.16
C VAL A 167 -19.78 -12.43 -6.83
N THR A 168 -19.68 -13.16 -7.93
CA THR A 168 -18.45 -13.19 -8.73
C THR A 168 -18.13 -11.80 -9.31
N PRO A 169 -16.87 -11.48 -9.67
CA PRO A 169 -16.53 -10.22 -10.33
C PRO A 169 -17.35 -9.96 -11.60
N ALA A 170 -17.65 -11.01 -12.37
CA ALA A 170 -18.47 -10.92 -13.57
C ALA A 170 -19.92 -10.50 -13.28
N GLU A 171 -20.54 -11.09 -12.26
CA GLU A 171 -21.88 -10.72 -11.80
C GLU A 171 -21.88 -9.31 -11.18
N ALA A 172 -20.84 -8.95 -10.43
CA ALA A 172 -20.69 -7.61 -9.85
C ALA A 172 -20.69 -6.51 -10.92
N ARG A 173 -19.98 -6.73 -12.04
CA ARG A 173 -20.02 -5.83 -13.21
C ARG A 173 -21.44 -5.67 -13.78
N GLY A 174 -22.19 -6.77 -13.83
CA GLY A 174 -23.59 -6.78 -14.30
C GLY A 174 -24.55 -6.06 -13.35
N LEU A 175 -24.31 -6.15 -12.03
CA LEU A 175 -25.10 -5.48 -11.01
C LEU A 175 -24.78 -3.98 -10.91
N ALA A 176 -23.50 -3.61 -10.96
CA ALA A 176 -23.04 -2.26 -10.72
C ALA A 176 -23.80 -1.25 -11.59
N THR A 177 -24.46 -0.27 -10.96
CA THR A 177 -25.23 0.75 -11.68
C THR A 177 -24.31 1.71 -12.43
N TYR A 178 -23.16 2.06 -11.84
CA TYR A 178 -22.23 3.05 -12.38
C TYR A 178 -21.05 2.41 -13.11
N GLU A 179 -20.66 3.00 -14.25
CA GLU A 179 -19.47 2.58 -15.00
C GLU A 179 -18.18 2.69 -14.18
N ALA A 180 -18.07 3.74 -13.35
CA ALA A 180 -16.92 3.93 -12.48
C ALA A 180 -16.67 2.74 -11.54
N ASP A 181 -17.73 2.14 -10.97
CA ASP A 181 -17.60 0.97 -10.10
C ASP A 181 -17.15 -0.28 -10.89
N ARG A 182 -17.57 -0.42 -12.16
CA ARG A 182 -17.10 -1.52 -13.02
C ARG A 182 -15.59 -1.44 -13.26
N THR A 183 -15.07 -0.25 -13.55
CA THR A 183 -13.62 -0.04 -13.73
C THR A 183 -12.84 -0.35 -12.44
N VAL A 184 -13.40 -0.03 -11.28
CA VAL A 184 -12.79 -0.36 -9.98
C VAL A 184 -12.82 -1.87 -9.72
N ILE A 185 -13.91 -2.57 -10.06
CA ILE A 185 -14.00 -4.04 -9.98
C ILE A 185 -12.95 -4.69 -10.89
N ASP A 186 -12.78 -4.20 -12.12
CA ASP A 186 -11.78 -4.73 -13.07
C ASP A 186 -10.35 -4.50 -12.60
N ALA A 187 -10.08 -3.39 -11.91
CA ALA A 187 -8.79 -3.14 -11.29
C ALA A 187 -8.54 -4.08 -10.11
N ALA A 188 -9.57 -4.33 -9.28
CA ALA A 188 -9.49 -5.27 -8.16
C ALA A 188 -9.25 -6.70 -8.62
N GLU A 189 -9.98 -7.20 -9.62
CA GLU A 189 -9.81 -8.56 -10.16
C GLU A 189 -8.37 -8.78 -10.65
N ARG A 190 -7.80 -7.81 -11.36
CA ARG A 190 -6.41 -7.84 -11.82
C ARG A 190 -5.42 -8.00 -10.66
N VAL A 191 -5.44 -7.11 -9.67
CA VAL A 191 -4.47 -7.17 -8.56
C VAL A 191 -4.70 -8.37 -7.64
N LEU A 192 -5.93 -8.87 -7.52
CA LEU A 192 -6.23 -10.09 -6.75
C LEU A 192 -5.68 -11.34 -7.43
N SER A 193 -5.72 -11.39 -8.76
CA SER A 193 -5.15 -12.52 -9.54
C SER A 193 -3.62 -12.66 -9.41
N LEU A 194 -2.92 -11.61 -8.96
CA LEU A 194 -1.48 -11.66 -8.69
C LEU A 194 -1.11 -12.56 -7.50
N GLY A 195 -2.08 -12.94 -6.64
CA GLY A 195 -1.85 -13.92 -5.59
C GLY A 195 -0.96 -13.43 -4.45
N CYS A 196 -1.16 -12.19 -3.99
CA CYS A 196 -0.43 -11.62 -2.85
C CYS A 196 -0.55 -12.51 -1.60
N ALA A 197 0.58 -13.05 -1.15
CA ALA A 197 0.66 -13.90 0.03
C ALA A 197 1.08 -13.12 1.29
N ARG A 198 1.81 -12.02 1.09
CA ARG A 198 2.37 -11.25 2.19
C ARG A 198 2.45 -9.76 1.87
N ARG A 199 2.19 -8.93 2.88
CA ARG A 199 2.23 -7.48 2.79
C ARG A 199 3.18 -6.88 3.82
N VAL A 200 3.97 -5.90 3.39
CA VAL A 200 4.85 -5.14 4.28
C VAL A 200 4.49 -3.66 4.21
N LEU A 201 4.14 -3.08 5.36
CA LEU A 201 3.96 -1.64 5.54
C LEU A 201 5.32 -1.04 5.90
N TYR A 202 6.06 -0.60 4.88
CA TYR A 202 7.42 -0.09 5.02
C TYR A 202 7.41 1.43 5.21
N VAL A 203 7.58 1.86 6.46
CA VAL A 203 7.35 3.23 6.91
C VAL A 203 8.67 3.96 7.08
N ARG A 204 8.83 5.15 6.50
CA ARG A 204 9.92 6.05 6.88
C ARG A 204 9.58 6.73 8.20
N HIS A 205 10.52 6.82 9.14
CA HIS A 205 10.33 7.53 10.39
C HIS A 205 9.73 8.94 10.20
N ALA A 206 8.97 9.40 11.19
CA ALA A 206 8.33 10.71 11.19
C ALA A 206 9.32 11.87 11.30
N LYS A 207 8.83 13.11 11.20
CA LYS A 207 9.69 14.31 11.22
C LYS A 207 10.41 14.48 12.55
N ALA A 208 11.70 14.18 12.56
CA ALA A 208 12.65 14.48 13.63
C ALA A 208 13.26 15.90 13.51
N HIS A 209 13.86 16.38 14.59
CA HIS A 209 14.65 17.62 14.62
C HIS A 209 15.76 17.60 13.57
N ASP A 210 16.29 18.73 13.14
CA ASP A 210 17.29 18.73 12.06
C ASP A 210 18.67 18.31 12.57
N ARG A 211 19.44 17.60 11.72
CA ARG A 211 20.74 17.03 12.10
C ARG A 211 21.81 18.11 12.32
N GLN A 212 21.82 19.16 11.51
CA GLN A 212 22.83 20.23 11.54
C GLN A 212 22.82 21.08 12.82
N GLY A 213 21.79 20.96 13.67
CA GLY A 213 21.69 21.64 14.96
C GLY A 213 21.72 20.71 16.17
N TRP A 214 22.02 19.41 15.97
CA TRP A 214 21.99 18.41 17.03
C TRP A 214 23.43 18.12 17.52
N GLY A 215 23.76 18.62 18.71
CA GLY A 215 25.10 18.45 19.31
C GLY A 215 25.37 17.08 19.95
N GLY A 216 24.42 16.14 19.90
CA GLY A 216 24.51 14.83 20.54
C GLY A 216 24.58 13.66 19.54
N ASN A 217 24.49 12.44 20.07
CA ASN A 217 24.37 11.23 19.25
C ASN A 217 23.12 11.32 18.34
N ASP A 218 23.28 11.22 17.01
CA ASP A 218 22.17 11.33 16.06
C ASP A 218 21.09 10.25 16.27
N ASP A 219 21.47 9.08 16.81
CA ASP A 219 20.51 8.02 17.13
C ASP A 219 19.48 8.46 18.18
N LEU A 220 19.84 9.40 19.06
CA LEU A 220 18.96 9.90 20.13
C LEU A 220 18.10 11.09 19.69
N ARG A 221 18.14 11.48 18.41
CA ARG A 221 17.44 12.68 17.92
C ARG A 221 15.93 12.46 17.91
N PRO A 222 15.15 13.23 18.69
CA PRO A 222 13.73 12.95 18.90
C PRO A 222 12.85 13.44 17.74
N LEU A 223 11.59 12.99 17.76
CA LEU A 223 10.54 13.52 16.89
C LEU A 223 10.16 14.95 17.28
N THR A 224 9.95 15.81 16.28
CA THR A 224 9.33 17.13 16.47
C THR A 224 7.87 16.99 16.89
N LYS A 225 7.21 18.10 17.28
CA LYS A 225 5.75 18.12 17.51
C LYS A 225 4.96 17.60 16.32
N LYS A 226 5.35 17.98 15.09
CA LYS A 226 4.74 17.45 13.87
C LYS A 226 5.01 15.95 13.71
N GLY A 227 6.24 15.51 13.99
CA GLY A 227 6.63 14.10 13.91
C GLY A 227 5.83 13.22 14.85
N ARG A 228 5.60 13.66 16.10
CA ARG A 228 4.74 12.93 17.04
C ARG A 228 3.31 12.82 16.52
N ARG A 229 2.73 13.91 16.01
CA ARG A 229 1.40 13.85 15.37
C ARG A 229 1.37 12.89 14.18
N GLN A 230 2.42 12.85 13.35
CA GLN A 230 2.51 11.87 12.26
C GLN A 230 2.53 10.44 12.80
N ALA A 231 3.27 10.16 13.87
CA ALA A 231 3.33 8.84 14.50
C ALA A 231 1.96 8.40 15.05
N GLU A 232 1.23 9.29 15.71
CA GLU A 232 -0.15 9.01 16.17
C GLU A 232 -1.08 8.71 14.99
N MET A 233 -1.00 9.48 13.90
CA MET A 233 -1.87 9.28 12.74
C MET A 233 -1.53 8.02 11.91
N LEU A 234 -0.33 7.44 12.10
CA LEU A 234 -0.01 6.15 11.47
C LEU A 234 -0.86 5.02 12.04
N VAL A 235 -1.38 5.16 13.27
CA VAL A 235 -2.29 4.17 13.86
C VAL A 235 -3.51 3.98 12.96
N SER A 236 -4.26 5.05 12.73
CA SER A 236 -5.47 4.99 11.89
C SER A 236 -5.18 4.79 10.40
N GLU A 237 -3.99 5.17 9.91
CA GLU A 237 -3.60 4.86 8.52
C GLU A 237 -3.37 3.34 8.32
N LEU A 238 -2.81 2.65 9.31
CA LEU A 238 -2.23 1.32 9.13
C LEU A 238 -3.01 0.19 9.83
N GLU A 239 -3.81 0.47 10.86
CA GLU A 239 -4.58 -0.54 11.61
C GLU A 239 -5.52 -1.35 10.70
N GLY A 240 -6.10 -0.69 9.68
CA GLY A 240 -7.01 -1.30 8.72
C GLY A 240 -6.39 -2.43 7.90
N TYR A 241 -5.06 -2.45 7.73
CA TYR A 241 -4.34 -3.54 7.07
C TYR A 241 -4.12 -4.75 7.98
N ARG A 242 -4.45 -4.64 9.28
CA ARG A 242 -4.28 -5.66 10.32
C ARG A 242 -2.86 -6.25 10.41
N PRO A 243 -1.82 -5.41 10.55
CA PRO A 243 -0.49 -5.91 10.85
C PRO A 243 -0.44 -6.70 12.15
N THR A 244 0.32 -7.79 12.15
CA THR A 244 0.50 -8.67 13.33
C THR A 244 1.91 -8.56 13.94
N THR A 245 2.80 -7.83 13.28
CA THR A 245 4.16 -7.56 13.75
C THR A 245 4.55 -6.12 13.46
N VAL A 246 5.35 -5.54 14.36
CA VAL A 246 5.97 -4.22 14.17
C VAL A 246 7.45 -4.32 14.50
N SER A 247 8.29 -4.01 13.51
CA SER A 247 9.74 -3.92 13.66
C SER A 247 10.23 -2.51 13.33
N THR A 248 11.38 -2.11 13.89
CA THR A 248 11.92 -0.77 13.70
C THR A 248 13.45 -0.75 13.68
N ALA A 249 14.01 0.19 12.93
CA ALA A 249 15.41 0.56 13.04
C ALA A 249 15.74 1.15 14.43
N GLN A 250 16.99 1.04 14.86
CA GLN A 250 17.45 1.46 16.20
C GLN A 250 17.20 2.94 16.58
N PRO A 251 17.39 3.95 15.71
CA PRO A 251 17.33 5.34 16.15
C PRO A 251 15.99 5.71 16.82
N ASP A 252 16.04 6.54 17.86
CA ASP A 252 14.88 6.97 18.67
C ASP A 252 13.75 7.52 17.81
N ARG A 253 14.07 8.25 16.74
CA ARG A 253 13.05 8.73 15.77
C ARG A 253 12.27 7.59 15.10
N CYS A 254 12.89 6.45 14.84
CA CYS A 254 12.24 5.27 14.26
C CYS A 254 11.40 4.57 15.34
N VAL A 255 12.00 4.31 16.51
CA VAL A 255 11.32 3.71 17.67
C VAL A 255 10.08 4.51 18.06
N HIS A 256 10.22 5.83 18.27
CA HIS A 256 9.11 6.73 18.60
C HIS A 256 8.06 6.85 17.48
N THR A 257 8.42 6.58 16.22
CA THR A 257 7.43 6.54 15.13
C THR A 257 6.61 5.25 15.18
N ALA A 258 7.25 4.12 15.52
CA ALA A 258 6.61 2.81 15.58
C ALA A 258 5.77 2.59 16.86
N THR A 259 6.14 3.27 17.95
CA THR A 259 5.62 2.99 19.30
C THR A 259 4.10 3.11 19.41
N PRO A 260 3.43 4.19 18.93
CA PRO A 260 1.98 4.32 19.07
C PRO A 260 1.23 3.16 18.40
N LEU A 261 1.63 2.78 17.19
CA LEU A 261 1.02 1.66 16.45
C LEU A 261 1.25 0.32 17.15
N ALA A 262 2.46 0.05 17.65
CA ALA A 262 2.73 -1.19 18.38
C ALA A 262 1.90 -1.31 19.67
N GLN A 263 1.69 -0.19 20.37
CA GLN A 263 0.86 -0.12 21.56
C GLN A 263 -0.62 -0.36 21.26
N ASP A 264 -1.14 0.29 20.22
CA ASP A 264 -2.54 0.17 19.79
C ASP A 264 -2.88 -1.26 19.34
N LEU A 265 -2.00 -1.88 18.56
CA LEU A 265 -2.13 -3.27 18.12
C LEU A 265 -1.87 -4.30 19.23
N GLY A 266 -1.31 -3.89 20.37
CA GLY A 266 -0.92 -4.80 21.45
C GLY A 266 0.21 -5.77 21.09
N VAL A 267 1.14 -5.38 20.19
CA VAL A 267 2.23 -6.23 19.72
C VAL A 267 3.60 -5.76 20.23
N THR A 268 4.52 -6.71 20.45
CA THR A 268 5.89 -6.38 20.87
C THR A 268 6.66 -5.69 19.75
N LEU A 269 7.12 -4.47 20.00
CA LEU A 269 8.01 -3.72 19.10
C LEU A 269 9.40 -4.37 19.08
N ARG A 270 9.84 -4.81 17.89
CA ARG A 270 11.16 -5.42 17.68
C ARG A 270 12.14 -4.42 17.09
N THR A 271 13.30 -4.25 17.69
CA THR A 271 14.34 -3.34 17.18
C THR A 271 15.48 -4.13 16.55
N ASP A 272 15.87 -3.76 15.32
CA ASP A 272 17.04 -4.32 14.65
C ASP A 272 17.83 -3.17 14.00
N ARG A 273 19.11 -3.03 14.38
CA ARG A 273 20.02 -2.01 13.85
C ARG A 273 20.19 -2.14 12.34
N ALA A 274 20.11 -3.35 11.81
CA ALA A 274 20.28 -3.62 10.39
C ALA A 274 19.10 -3.15 9.51
N LEU A 275 17.99 -2.72 10.12
CA LEU A 275 16.88 -2.07 9.42
C LEU A 275 17.10 -0.57 9.19
N GLY A 276 18.21 0.02 9.65
CA GLY A 276 18.51 1.44 9.54
C GLY A 276 19.65 1.76 8.57
N ASP A 277 19.93 3.03 8.35
CA ASP A 277 20.96 3.49 7.39
C ASP A 277 22.39 3.08 7.81
N ALA A 278 22.60 2.69 9.07
CA ALA A 278 23.91 2.34 9.62
C ALA A 278 24.61 1.18 8.88
N VAL A 279 23.84 0.33 8.19
CA VAL A 279 24.39 -0.77 7.39
C VAL A 279 24.97 -0.33 6.06
N LEU A 280 24.56 0.82 5.51
CA LEU A 280 24.99 1.28 4.19
C LEU A 280 26.38 1.98 4.20
N GLY A 281 27.02 2.10 5.36
CA GLY A 281 28.27 2.83 5.54
C GLY A 281 28.11 4.36 5.40
N ASP A 282 29.22 5.10 5.37
CA ASP A 282 29.24 6.57 5.30
C ASP A 282 28.75 7.15 3.95
N ALA A 283 28.33 6.29 3.01
CA ALA A 283 27.81 6.68 1.70
C ALA A 283 26.32 7.07 1.72
N ALA A 284 25.65 7.12 2.87
CA ALA A 284 24.24 7.49 2.96
C ALA A 284 24.03 8.96 2.52
N PRO A 285 23.29 9.24 1.42
CA PRO A 285 23.04 10.60 0.99
C PRO A 285 22.21 11.33 2.05
N GLY A 286 22.73 12.46 2.53
CA GLY A 286 22.06 13.31 3.50
C GLY A 286 20.71 13.79 2.99
N ASP A 287 19.64 13.45 3.72
CA ASP A 287 18.27 13.99 3.71
C ASP A 287 17.93 14.92 2.51
N ALA A 288 17.83 14.37 1.30
CA ALA A 288 17.45 15.12 0.11
C ALA A 288 15.95 15.44 0.12
N THR A 289 15.55 16.53 0.78
CA THR A 289 14.25 17.17 0.57
C THR A 289 14.37 18.69 0.52
N ALA A 290 14.50 19.29 -0.68
CA ALA A 290 13.88 20.55 -1.11
C ALA A 290 14.43 21.04 -2.48
N ALA A 291 13.53 21.28 -3.45
CA ALA A 291 13.52 22.22 -4.60
C ALA A 291 14.88 22.61 -5.28
N GLY A 292 15.07 22.58 -6.60
CA GLY A 292 14.19 22.99 -7.69
C GLY A 292 14.87 24.09 -8.52
N ARG A 293 14.76 24.01 -9.86
CA ARG A 293 15.13 25.00 -10.90
C ARG A 293 16.62 25.11 -11.27
N THR A 294 16.96 24.52 -12.42
CA THR A 294 18.16 24.87 -13.20
C THR A 294 17.90 26.18 -13.94
N HIS A 295 18.59 27.25 -13.52
CA HIS A 295 18.87 28.38 -14.39
C HIS A 295 20.21 28.11 -15.07
N ALA A 296 20.18 28.13 -16.41
CA ALA A 296 21.37 28.11 -17.24
C ALA A 296 22.08 29.48 -17.20
N THR A 297 23.38 29.47 -16.94
CA THR A 297 24.35 30.47 -17.44
C THR A 297 25.70 29.79 -17.59
N GLY A 298 26.30 29.87 -18.78
CA GLY A 298 27.53 29.16 -19.15
C GLY A 298 28.84 29.86 -18.77
N GLY A 299 29.96 29.25 -19.16
CA GLY A 299 31.28 29.90 -19.19
C GLY A 299 32.50 28.98 -18.99
N ALA A 300 32.96 28.38 -20.09
CA ALA A 300 34.35 28.11 -20.56
C ALA A 300 35.54 27.69 -19.65
N GLY A 301 36.29 26.68 -20.17
CA GLY A 301 37.75 26.44 -20.03
C GLY A 301 38.17 25.50 -18.88
N SER A 302 39.11 24.56 -18.98
CA SER A 302 40.09 24.14 -20.00
C SER A 302 40.74 22.80 -19.58
N ASP A 303 41.20 22.03 -20.57
CA ASP A 303 42.20 20.93 -20.64
C ASP A 303 42.91 20.38 -19.38
N GLY A 304 43.11 19.06 -19.39
CA GLY A 304 44.11 18.36 -18.55
C GLY A 304 43.99 16.83 -18.61
N SER A 305 44.96 16.19 -19.26
CA SER A 305 45.07 14.78 -19.67
C SER A 305 45.45 13.75 -18.59
N ASP A 306 45.11 12.49 -18.89
CA ASP A 306 45.82 11.21 -18.66
C ASP A 306 46.30 10.77 -17.27
N GLY A 307 45.96 9.51 -16.94
CA GLY A 307 46.56 8.74 -15.86
C GLY A 307 45.84 7.41 -15.61
N SER A 308 46.12 6.42 -16.45
CA SER A 308 45.67 5.04 -16.31
C SER A 308 46.53 4.22 -15.32
N ASP A 309 45.88 3.19 -14.77
CA ASP A 309 46.42 1.89 -14.36
C ASP A 309 46.95 1.63 -12.93
N ALA A 310 46.13 0.79 -12.26
CA ALA A 310 46.48 -0.53 -11.73
C ALA A 310 47.00 -0.67 -10.27
N ALA A 311 46.12 -1.22 -9.43
CA ALA A 311 46.48 -2.19 -8.39
C ALA A 311 45.28 -3.16 -8.25
N SER A 312 45.36 -4.33 -8.89
CA SER A 312 45.78 -5.63 -8.32
C SER A 312 44.94 -6.08 -7.12
N GLY A 313 44.27 -7.23 -7.31
CA GLY A 313 43.26 -7.75 -6.40
C GLY A 313 43.82 -8.52 -5.21
N ALA A 314 42.99 -8.58 -4.17
CA ALA A 314 43.01 -9.64 -3.18
C ALA A 314 41.54 -10.03 -2.94
N ALA A 315 41.16 -11.22 -3.41
CA ALA A 315 39.88 -11.84 -3.12
C ALA A 315 39.86 -12.26 -1.64
N GLY A 316 39.29 -11.40 -0.79
CA GLY A 316 38.91 -11.73 0.58
C GLY A 316 37.54 -12.39 0.60
N ALA A 317 37.36 -13.39 1.48
CA ALA A 317 36.08 -14.04 1.76
C ALA A 317 34.97 -12.99 1.94
N GLY A 318 33.91 -13.09 1.13
CA GLY A 318 32.93 -12.03 0.93
C GLY A 318 32.20 -11.63 2.21
N ASP A 319 32.59 -10.48 2.76
CA ASP A 319 31.81 -9.79 3.78
C ASP A 319 30.48 -9.37 3.12
N ALA A 320 29.36 -9.72 3.75
CA ALA A 320 28.05 -9.41 3.22
C ALA A 320 27.95 -7.89 3.06
N THR A 321 27.54 -7.41 1.88
CA THR A 321 27.43 -5.96 1.67
C THR A 321 26.42 -5.38 2.67
N GLY A 322 26.52 -4.08 2.96
CA GLY A 322 25.54 -3.39 3.80
C GLY A 322 24.08 -3.64 3.40
N GLY A 323 23.83 -3.73 2.09
CA GLY A 323 22.53 -4.08 1.52
C GLY A 323 22.09 -5.53 1.80
N ASP A 324 23.01 -6.48 1.90
CA ASP A 324 22.70 -7.88 2.27
C ASP A 324 22.30 -8.01 3.73
N ALA A 325 22.98 -7.30 4.63
CA ALA A 325 22.59 -7.24 6.04
C ALA A 325 21.18 -6.64 6.20
N ALA A 326 20.90 -5.55 5.47
CA ALA A 326 19.57 -4.91 5.45
C ALA A 326 18.49 -5.85 4.91
N ALA A 327 18.75 -6.54 3.81
CA ALA A 327 17.80 -7.48 3.21
C ALA A 327 17.52 -8.67 4.13
N ALA A 328 18.56 -9.22 4.78
CA ALA A 328 18.39 -10.31 5.75
C ALA A 328 17.58 -9.86 6.98
N ALA A 329 17.80 -8.64 7.48
CA ALA A 329 17.01 -8.07 8.57
C ALA A 329 15.56 -7.85 8.17
N PHE A 330 15.33 -7.30 6.98
CA PHE A 330 14.00 -7.11 6.42
C PHE A 330 13.25 -8.44 6.29
N ALA A 331 13.90 -9.50 5.77
CA ALA A 331 13.30 -10.83 5.65
C ALA A 331 12.89 -11.40 7.01
N ARG A 332 13.75 -11.30 8.05
CA ARG A 332 13.41 -11.72 9.41
C ARG A 332 12.24 -10.94 10.01
N ALA A 333 12.19 -9.63 9.77
CA ALA A 333 11.16 -8.74 10.29
C ALA A 333 9.79 -8.93 9.63
N THR A 334 9.75 -9.57 8.47
CA THR A 334 8.56 -9.61 7.59
C THR A 334 8.12 -11.03 7.28
N THR A 335 8.11 -11.92 8.27
CA THR A 335 7.64 -13.32 8.12
C THR A 335 6.13 -13.48 8.30
N ALA A 336 5.46 -12.51 8.93
CA ALA A 336 4.02 -12.55 9.14
C ALA A 336 3.25 -12.09 7.88
N PRO A 337 1.97 -12.51 7.70
CA PRO A 337 1.17 -12.14 6.53
C PRO A 337 1.08 -10.64 6.29
N VAL A 338 0.98 -9.84 7.37
CA VAL A 338 1.08 -8.38 7.32
C VAL A 338 2.03 -7.92 8.42
N SER A 339 3.10 -7.22 8.03
CA SER A 339 4.15 -6.74 8.93
C SER A 339 4.39 -5.24 8.74
N VAL A 340 4.69 -4.51 9.81
CA VAL A 340 5.17 -3.12 9.74
C VAL A 340 6.67 -3.08 9.97
N VAL A 341 7.38 -2.31 9.15
CA VAL A 341 8.81 -2.02 9.34
C VAL A 341 9.00 -0.51 9.31
N VAL A 342 9.45 0.09 10.42
CA VAL A 342 9.80 1.51 10.47
C VAL A 342 11.30 1.68 10.27
N SER A 343 11.69 2.48 9.28
CA SER A 343 13.07 2.60 8.82
C SER A 343 13.43 4.04 8.40
N GLN A 344 14.56 4.20 7.71
CA GLN A 344 15.18 5.46 7.36
C GLN A 344 15.24 5.69 5.84
N GLY A 345 15.60 6.92 5.47
CA GLY A 345 15.42 7.42 4.11
C GLY A 345 16.39 6.85 3.07
N ALA A 346 17.55 6.30 3.46
CA ALA A 346 18.52 5.77 2.52
C ALA A 346 18.34 4.26 2.29
N VAL A 347 18.00 3.50 3.33
CA VAL A 347 17.80 2.04 3.22
C VAL A 347 16.45 1.63 2.60
N ILE A 348 15.40 2.44 2.75
CA ILE A 348 14.11 2.16 2.10
C ILE A 348 14.22 2.04 0.57
N PRO A 349 14.73 3.06 -0.16
CA PRO A 349 14.80 2.99 -1.61
C PRO A 349 15.74 1.88 -2.08
N GLU A 350 16.87 1.66 -1.38
CA GLU A 350 17.81 0.58 -1.69
C GLU A 350 17.12 -0.80 -1.68
N LEU A 351 16.38 -1.12 -0.62
CA LEU A 351 15.71 -2.42 -0.50
C LEU A 351 14.55 -2.57 -1.49
N ILE A 352 13.75 -1.53 -1.72
CA ILE A 352 12.65 -1.63 -2.69
C ILE A 352 13.21 -1.85 -4.11
N SER A 353 14.26 -1.12 -4.50
CA SER A 353 14.92 -1.32 -5.81
C SER A 353 15.46 -2.74 -5.95
N ARG A 354 16.05 -3.29 -4.89
CA ARG A 354 16.51 -4.68 -4.87
C ARG A 354 15.37 -5.68 -5.07
N PHE A 355 14.23 -5.48 -4.41
CA PHE A 355 13.08 -6.39 -4.54
C PHE A 355 12.34 -6.25 -5.87
N ALA A 356 12.37 -5.06 -6.47
CA ALA A 356 11.77 -4.81 -7.78
C ALA A 356 12.62 -5.34 -8.95
N ALA A 357 13.91 -5.58 -8.72
CA ALA A 357 14.82 -6.07 -9.74
C ALA A 357 14.32 -7.41 -10.34
N GLY A 358 13.97 -7.37 -11.62
CA GLY A 358 13.49 -8.54 -12.36
C GLY A 358 12.01 -8.87 -12.19
N THR A 359 11.24 -8.10 -11.40
CA THR A 359 9.80 -8.36 -11.19
C THR A 359 8.89 -7.60 -12.15
N GLY A 360 9.36 -6.51 -12.74
CA GLY A 360 8.55 -5.63 -13.62
C GLY A 360 7.87 -4.47 -12.87
N VAL A 361 8.06 -4.37 -11.55
CA VAL A 361 7.63 -3.23 -10.74
C VAL A 361 8.56 -2.04 -10.99
N GLU A 362 8.01 -0.91 -11.44
CA GLU A 362 8.79 0.30 -11.73
C GLU A 362 9.18 1.09 -10.46
N THR A 363 10.45 1.48 -10.35
CA THR A 363 11.01 2.18 -9.17
C THR A 363 11.65 3.55 -9.46
N ASP A 364 11.51 4.07 -10.68
CA ASP A 364 12.32 5.21 -11.18
C ASP A 364 12.04 6.57 -10.50
N ASP A 365 10.93 6.72 -9.77
CA ASP A 365 10.61 7.91 -8.94
C ASP A 365 10.23 7.50 -7.52
N MET A 366 11.15 6.80 -6.84
CA MET A 366 10.94 6.31 -5.49
C MET A 366 10.95 7.45 -4.46
N ARG A 367 9.74 7.88 -4.09
CA ARG A 367 9.53 8.91 -3.06
C ARG A 367 9.60 8.27 -1.68
N VAL A 368 10.27 8.93 -0.75
CA VAL A 368 10.39 8.44 0.62
C VAL A 368 10.26 9.61 1.59
N LYS A 369 9.07 10.20 1.71
CA LYS A 369 8.86 11.36 2.61
C LYS A 369 8.87 10.91 4.07
N LYS A 370 9.24 11.81 5.00
CA LYS A 370 9.15 11.49 6.43
C LYS A 370 7.70 11.15 6.80
N SER A 371 7.49 10.02 7.48
CA SER A 371 6.21 9.36 7.76
C SER A 371 5.46 8.80 6.54
N SER A 372 6.07 8.65 5.37
CA SER A 372 5.40 7.96 4.26
C SER A 372 5.43 6.45 4.46
N THR A 373 4.44 5.77 3.92
CA THR A 373 4.33 4.31 3.93
C THR A 373 4.41 3.78 2.49
N TRP A 374 5.28 2.83 2.24
CA TRP A 374 5.19 1.94 1.08
C TRP A 374 4.50 0.65 1.51
N VAL A 375 3.37 0.31 0.89
CA VAL A 375 2.69 -0.97 1.06
C VAL A 375 3.24 -1.91 -0.01
N LEU A 376 4.11 -2.83 0.38
CA LEU A 376 4.76 -3.78 -0.52
C LEU A 376 3.99 -5.10 -0.55
N HIS A 377 3.74 -5.61 -1.74
CA HIS A 377 2.96 -6.83 -1.98
C HIS A 377 3.88 -7.92 -2.51
N PHE A 378 3.94 -9.04 -1.81
CA PHE A 378 4.81 -10.16 -2.16
C PHE A 378 4.00 -11.42 -2.44
N ASP A 379 4.47 -12.20 -3.41
CA ASP A 379 4.01 -13.57 -3.62
C ASP A 379 4.56 -14.51 -2.52
N ARG A 380 4.30 -15.82 -2.68
CA ARG A 380 4.75 -16.86 -1.74
C ARG A 380 6.26 -17.11 -1.78
N ASP A 381 6.90 -16.84 -2.91
CA ASP A 381 8.32 -17.09 -3.15
C ASP A 381 9.19 -15.87 -2.79
N GLY A 382 8.55 -14.75 -2.42
CA GLY A 382 9.20 -13.51 -2.01
C GLY A 382 9.42 -12.52 -3.16
N GLY A 383 8.84 -12.76 -4.34
CA GLY A 383 8.83 -11.83 -5.46
C GLY A 383 7.91 -10.64 -5.17
N LEU A 384 8.38 -9.43 -5.49
CA LEU A 384 7.59 -8.20 -5.36
C LEU A 384 6.58 -8.10 -6.50
N LEU A 385 5.29 -8.20 -6.17
CA LEU A 385 4.16 -8.09 -7.10
C LEU A 385 3.75 -6.63 -7.37
N GLY A 386 4.01 -5.74 -6.42
CA GLY A 386 3.65 -4.33 -6.53
C GLY A 386 3.86 -3.55 -5.24
N ALA A 387 3.67 -2.25 -5.32
CA ALA A 387 3.98 -1.32 -4.25
C ALA A 387 3.08 -0.08 -4.28
N ASP A 388 2.34 0.17 -3.20
CA ASP A 388 1.50 1.38 -3.06
C ASP A 388 2.18 2.42 -2.17
N TYR A 389 2.15 3.69 -2.57
CA TYR A 389 2.78 4.77 -1.81
C TYR A 389 1.76 5.70 -1.15
N LEU A 390 1.77 5.74 0.18
CA LEU A 390 1.00 6.69 0.99
C LEU A 390 1.95 7.78 1.50
N ALA A 391 1.85 8.99 0.94
CA ALA A 391 2.83 10.03 1.20
C ALA A 391 2.76 10.66 2.61
N SER A 392 1.64 10.50 3.32
CA SER A 392 1.39 11.13 4.61
C SER A 392 0.16 10.54 5.32
N PRO A 393 0.27 10.22 6.63
CA PRO A 393 -0.84 9.77 7.47
C PRO A 393 -1.70 10.92 8.00
N LEU A 394 -1.23 12.17 7.82
CA LEU A 394 -1.98 13.34 8.25
C LEU A 394 -3.28 13.48 7.44
N PRO A 395 -4.31 14.11 8.04
CA PRO A 395 -5.61 14.24 7.41
C PRO A 395 -5.54 14.87 6.03
N VAL A 396 -6.37 14.38 5.11
CA VAL A 396 -6.44 14.96 3.77
C VAL A 396 -6.99 16.39 3.87
N LYS A 397 -6.33 17.31 3.18
CA LYS A 397 -6.66 18.74 3.15
C LYS A 397 -6.65 19.25 1.74
#